data_AF-A0A228Q324-F1
#
_entry.id   AF-A0A228Q324-F1
#
_cell.length_a   1.000
_cell.length_b   1.000
_cell.length_c   1.000
_cell.angle_alpha   90.00
_cell.angle_beta   90.00
_cell.angle_gamma   90.00
#
_symmetry.space_group_name_H-M   'P 1'
#
loop_
_entity.id
_entity.type
_entity.pdbx_description
1 polymer ?
#
loop_
_entity_poly.entity_id
_entity_poly.type
_entity_poly.pdbx_seq_one_letter_code
_entity_poly.pdbx_strand_id
1 'polypeptide(L)'
;TQSYNNSHVLGANGSTLLVNSSGVGLNSGNGDTLNDYAISYVNNTGTITPASVTVTANSDTKVFDGTTTSNVAVTNVTGLVGSDSLTGLTQSYNNSHVLGANGSTLLVNSSGVGLNSGNGDTLNDYAITYVNNTGTITPASVTVTASSQNKVYDGTTASNVAVTNVTGLVGGDSLTGLTQSYNNSHVLGANGSTLLVNSSGVGLNSGNGDTLNDYAISYVNNTGTITPASVTVTASSGTKVFDGTTASNVAVTNVTGLVSGDSLTGLTQSYNNSHVLGTNGSTLLVNNSNVGVTGSAGSVLGDYAISYVNNTGTITPASVTVTASSGTKVYDGTTASNVAVTNITGLVGGDSLTGLTQSYNNSNVLGTNGSTLLVNSSGVGLSSGNGDTLGDYVITYVNNTGTITPRPEPALITALTFNVDEWRGARWANYYVDRTYPAERLTVTQTPESFQMLEVAMTGELPTEGPVEIPVAGPSSRLNCKSGSIRTPDGVDSLPVNECTRRTNSDRGY
;
A
#
# COMPACT_ATOMS: atom_id res chain seq x y z
N THR A 1 16.72 -38.61 111.89
CA THR A 1 16.89 -38.21 110.47
C THR A 1 17.20 -36.71 110.41
N GLN A 2 17.50 -36.15 109.24
CA GLN A 2 17.73 -34.70 109.09
C GLN A 2 16.78 -34.13 108.02
N SER A 3 16.40 -32.86 108.14
CA SER A 3 15.56 -32.17 107.18
C SER A 3 15.96 -30.70 107.07
N TYR A 4 15.82 -30.11 105.90
CA TYR A 4 16.00 -28.67 105.74
C TYR A 4 14.87 -27.89 106.42
N ASN A 5 15.19 -26.70 106.91
CA ASN A 5 14.22 -25.78 107.52
C ASN A 5 13.31 -25.08 106.52
N ASN A 6 13.63 -25.12 105.23
CA ASN A 6 12.78 -24.71 104.11
C ASN A 6 13.11 -25.53 102.86
N SER A 7 12.27 -25.44 101.83
CA SER A 7 12.45 -26.11 100.53
C SER A 7 13.14 -25.26 99.47
N HIS A 8 13.53 -24.02 99.78
CA HIS A 8 13.99 -23.04 98.80
C HIS A 8 15.51 -22.95 98.70
N VAL A 9 15.98 -22.53 97.53
CA VAL A 9 17.39 -22.24 97.26
C VAL A 9 17.76 -20.89 97.86
N LEU A 10 18.57 -20.93 98.94
CA LEU A 10 19.08 -19.73 99.63
C LEU A 10 20.57 -19.46 99.37
N GLY A 11 21.18 -20.18 98.42
CA GLY A 11 22.61 -20.10 98.13
C GLY A 11 23.47 -21.05 98.98
N ALA A 12 24.79 -21.02 98.76
CA ALA A 12 25.74 -21.92 99.40
C ALA A 12 25.73 -21.74 100.92
N ASN A 13 25.47 -22.83 101.66
CA ASN A 13 25.32 -22.88 103.11
C ASN A 13 24.20 -21.96 103.67
N GLY A 14 23.26 -21.51 102.82
CA GLY A 14 22.17 -20.62 103.22
C GLY A 14 21.00 -21.32 103.90
N SER A 15 20.86 -22.65 103.75
CA SER A 15 19.80 -23.44 104.37
C SER A 15 20.29 -24.08 105.67
N THR A 16 19.39 -24.27 106.64
CA THR A 16 19.72 -24.95 107.90
C THR A 16 19.21 -26.39 107.87
N LEU A 17 20.11 -27.34 108.12
CA LEU A 17 19.83 -28.76 108.26
C LEU A 17 19.53 -29.08 109.72
N LEU A 18 18.26 -29.33 110.01
CA LEU A 18 17.76 -29.62 111.34
C LEU A 18 17.92 -31.12 111.65
N VAL A 19 18.42 -31.43 112.84
CA VAL A 19 18.43 -32.81 113.34
C VAL A 19 17.05 -33.13 113.91
N ASN A 20 16.36 -34.11 113.33
CA ASN A 20 15.08 -34.58 113.85
C ASN A 20 15.31 -35.56 115.01
N SER A 21 14.88 -35.16 116.20
CA SER A 21 14.94 -35.93 117.44
C SER A 21 13.91 -37.06 117.50
N SER A 22 12.88 -37.03 116.64
CA SER A 22 11.85 -38.06 116.56
C SER A 22 12.46 -39.37 116.05
N GLY A 23 12.45 -40.40 116.90
CA GLY A 23 13.01 -41.72 116.58
C GLY A 23 14.46 -41.94 117.01
N VAL A 24 15.05 -41.03 117.79
CA VAL A 24 16.29 -41.33 118.51
C VAL A 24 15.97 -42.37 119.59
N GLY A 25 16.65 -43.52 119.54
CA GLY A 25 16.54 -44.61 120.52
C GLY A 25 17.91 -44.86 121.16
N LEU A 26 17.90 -45.28 122.43
CA LEU A 26 19.12 -45.73 123.12
C LEU A 26 19.18 -47.24 123.08
N ASN A 27 20.27 -47.81 122.55
CA ASN A 27 20.56 -49.23 122.65
C ASN A 27 21.52 -49.45 123.83
N SER A 28 20.99 -49.73 125.02
CA SER A 28 21.78 -49.97 126.23
C SER A 28 21.77 -51.44 126.62
N GLY A 29 22.96 -52.00 126.87
CA GLY A 29 23.13 -53.35 127.44
C GLY A 29 22.97 -53.40 128.96
N ASN A 30 22.86 -52.24 129.62
CA ASN A 30 22.88 -52.11 131.09
C ASN A 30 21.58 -51.51 131.67
N GLY A 31 20.57 -51.23 130.84
CA GLY A 31 19.26 -50.74 131.29
C GLY A 31 19.09 -49.23 131.31
N ASP A 32 20.09 -48.45 130.86
CA ASP A 32 19.98 -47.00 130.74
C ASP A 32 18.90 -46.61 129.73
N THR A 33 18.27 -45.46 129.95
CA THR A 33 17.25 -44.85 129.10
C THR A 33 17.72 -43.50 128.56
N LEU A 34 17.04 -42.97 127.55
CA LEU A 34 17.38 -41.64 127.01
C LEU A 34 17.26 -40.52 128.06
N ASN A 35 16.45 -40.70 129.11
CA ASN A 35 16.27 -39.71 130.18
C ASN A 35 17.51 -39.58 131.08
N ASP A 36 18.42 -40.54 131.03
CA ASP A 36 19.68 -40.52 131.78
C ASP A 36 20.74 -39.63 131.10
N TYR A 37 20.45 -39.12 129.90
CA TYR A 37 21.34 -38.28 129.11
C TYR A 37 20.74 -36.90 128.82
N ALA A 38 21.54 -35.85 128.99
CA ALA A 38 21.25 -34.53 128.44
C ALA A 38 21.65 -34.51 126.95
N ILE A 39 20.69 -34.72 126.06
CA ILE A 39 20.93 -34.77 124.61
C ILE A 39 20.78 -33.37 124.02
N SER A 40 21.84 -32.88 123.36
CA SER A 40 21.83 -31.63 122.60
C SER A 40 21.96 -31.91 121.10
N TYR A 41 21.12 -31.25 120.30
CA TYR A 41 21.15 -31.34 118.86
C TYR A 41 21.79 -30.10 118.27
N VAL A 42 22.79 -30.29 117.41
CA VAL A 42 23.47 -29.20 116.70
C VAL A 42 23.04 -29.26 115.24
N ASN A 43 22.38 -28.21 114.79
CA ASN A 43 22.02 -28.06 113.38
C ASN A 43 23.26 -27.73 112.55
N ASN A 44 23.24 -28.12 111.28
CA ASN A 44 24.31 -27.78 110.35
C ASN A 44 23.79 -26.81 109.28
N THR A 45 24.70 -26.17 108.55
CA THR A 45 24.35 -25.52 107.29
C THR A 45 24.31 -26.55 106.18
N GLY A 46 23.46 -26.33 105.19
CA GLY A 46 23.45 -27.10 103.96
C GLY A 46 23.07 -26.24 102.76
N THR A 47 23.21 -26.82 101.57
CA THR A 47 22.95 -26.16 100.31
C THR A 47 21.88 -26.93 99.55
N ILE A 48 20.80 -26.25 99.18
CA ILE A 48 19.82 -26.76 98.20
C ILE A 48 20.23 -26.22 96.84
N THR A 49 20.40 -27.11 95.87
CA THR A 49 20.71 -26.73 94.49
C THR A 49 19.42 -26.54 93.69
N PRO A 50 19.32 -25.53 92.82
CA PRO A 50 18.17 -25.38 91.94
C PRO A 50 17.87 -26.62 91.12
N ALA A 51 16.59 -26.91 90.92
CA ALA A 51 16.18 -27.95 89.98
C ALA A 51 16.41 -27.48 88.53
N SER A 52 16.92 -28.36 87.67
CA SER A 52 17.16 -28.00 86.26
C SER A 52 15.85 -27.98 85.48
N VAL A 53 15.56 -26.85 84.83
CA VAL A 53 14.40 -26.69 83.94
C VAL A 53 14.88 -26.39 82.52
N THR A 54 14.31 -27.06 81.53
CA THR A 54 14.55 -26.77 80.12
C THR A 54 13.29 -26.26 79.46
N VAL A 55 13.39 -25.09 78.82
CA VAL A 55 12.33 -24.50 78.01
C VAL A 55 12.80 -24.49 76.56
N THR A 56 12.07 -25.18 75.68
CA THR A 56 12.42 -25.29 74.26
C THR A 56 11.43 -24.49 73.42
N ALA A 57 11.94 -23.68 72.48
CA ALA A 57 11.09 -23.02 71.50
C ALA A 57 10.32 -24.07 70.67
N ASN A 58 9.10 -23.73 70.26
CA ASN A 58 8.32 -24.54 69.34
C ASN A 58 8.64 -24.15 67.90
N SER A 59 8.59 -25.09 66.96
CA SER A 59 8.74 -24.76 65.54
C SER A 59 7.57 -23.90 65.06
N ASP A 60 7.85 -22.91 64.23
CA ASP A 60 6.86 -21.98 63.69
C ASP A 60 7.11 -21.71 62.20
N THR A 61 6.04 -21.45 61.46
CA THR A 61 6.08 -21.00 60.09
C THR A 61 5.16 -19.79 59.92
N LYS A 62 5.71 -18.69 59.41
CA LYS A 62 4.96 -17.48 59.08
C LYS A 62 5.25 -17.00 57.66
N VAL A 63 4.36 -16.16 57.15
CA VAL A 63 4.64 -15.34 55.95
C VAL A 63 5.43 -14.11 56.38
N PHE A 64 6.32 -13.65 55.50
CA PHE A 64 7.06 -12.41 55.68
C PHE A 64 6.12 -11.23 55.95
N ASP A 65 6.35 -10.54 57.05
CA ASP A 65 5.58 -9.38 57.51
C ASP A 65 6.48 -8.27 58.04
N GLY A 66 7.79 -8.34 57.78
CA GLY A 66 8.79 -7.38 58.25
C GLY A 66 9.11 -7.46 59.75
N THR A 67 8.59 -8.46 60.49
CA THR A 67 8.79 -8.58 61.94
C THR A 67 9.35 -9.93 62.37
N THR A 68 10.01 -9.94 63.53
CA THR A 68 10.53 -11.15 64.19
C THR A 68 9.48 -11.89 65.05
N THR A 69 8.24 -11.40 65.11
CA THR A 69 7.22 -11.96 66.00
C THR A 69 6.80 -13.36 65.58
N SER A 70 6.76 -14.28 66.55
CA SER A 70 6.15 -15.60 66.42
C SER A 70 4.84 -15.63 67.23
N ASN A 71 3.78 -16.19 66.64
CA ASN A 71 2.47 -16.30 67.30
C ASN A 71 2.25 -17.68 67.95
N VAL A 72 3.27 -18.54 67.93
CA VAL A 72 3.22 -19.86 68.55
C VAL A 72 3.57 -19.73 70.03
N ALA A 73 2.66 -20.20 70.88
CA ALA A 73 2.90 -20.26 72.33
C ALA A 73 4.03 -21.26 72.64
N VAL A 74 4.92 -20.89 73.55
CA VAL A 74 5.98 -21.79 74.05
C VAL A 74 5.38 -22.69 75.13
N THR A 75 5.29 -23.98 74.84
CA THR A 75 4.65 -24.97 75.72
C THR A 75 5.59 -26.10 76.15
N ASN A 76 6.76 -26.21 75.52
CA ASN A 76 7.71 -27.28 75.81
C ASN A 76 8.61 -26.91 77.00
N VAL A 77 8.12 -27.19 78.20
CA VAL A 77 8.83 -26.99 79.48
C VAL A 77 8.98 -28.31 80.19
N THR A 78 10.19 -28.64 80.62
CA THR A 78 10.51 -29.90 81.34
C THR A 78 11.38 -29.61 82.57
N GLY A 79 11.28 -30.46 83.59
CA GLY A 79 12.09 -30.35 84.82
C GLY A 79 11.48 -29.52 85.96
N LEU A 80 10.24 -29.03 85.79
CA LEU A 80 9.47 -28.42 86.88
C LEU A 80 9.05 -29.46 87.92
N VAL A 81 8.96 -29.05 89.18
CA VAL A 81 8.64 -29.94 90.30
C VAL A 81 7.15 -29.81 90.68
N GLY A 82 6.51 -30.94 90.97
CA GLY A 82 5.14 -30.96 91.47
C GLY A 82 4.13 -30.37 90.49
N SER A 83 3.36 -29.37 90.94
CA SER A 83 2.33 -28.68 90.16
C SER A 83 2.79 -27.32 89.62
N ASP A 84 4.09 -27.04 89.66
CA ASP A 84 4.62 -25.76 89.20
C ASP A 84 4.48 -25.59 87.68
N SER A 85 4.28 -24.35 87.25
CA SER A 85 4.18 -23.99 85.83
C SER A 85 4.82 -22.64 85.55
N LEU A 86 5.45 -22.50 84.38
CA LEU A 86 5.93 -21.22 83.90
C LEU A 86 4.82 -20.45 83.16
N THR A 87 4.84 -19.13 83.29
CA THR A 87 3.92 -18.20 82.63
C THR A 87 4.69 -17.12 81.89
N GLY A 88 4.03 -16.41 80.96
CA GLY A 88 4.66 -15.30 80.22
C GLY A 88 5.70 -15.74 79.17
N LEU A 89 5.78 -17.03 78.85
CA LEU A 89 6.69 -17.53 77.84
C LEU A 89 6.26 -17.10 76.43
N THR A 90 7.17 -16.43 75.73
CA THR A 90 7.01 -16.07 74.31
C THR A 90 8.24 -16.49 73.53
N GLN A 91 8.15 -16.49 72.21
CA GLN A 91 9.27 -16.74 71.31
C GLN A 91 9.27 -15.75 70.15
N SER A 92 10.43 -15.57 69.52
CA SER A 92 10.58 -14.74 68.33
C SER A 92 11.65 -15.32 67.41
N TYR A 93 11.52 -15.03 66.13
CA TYR A 93 12.54 -15.29 65.14
C TYR A 93 13.77 -14.41 65.42
N ASN A 94 14.96 -14.91 65.16
CA ASN A 94 16.20 -14.17 65.34
C ASN A 94 16.43 -13.07 64.27
N ASN A 95 15.72 -13.15 63.15
CA ASN A 95 15.67 -12.15 62.08
C ASN A 95 14.32 -12.22 61.36
N SER A 96 13.93 -11.17 60.64
CA SER A 96 12.65 -11.08 59.93
C SER A 96 12.70 -11.63 58.49
N HIS A 97 13.88 -11.93 57.94
CA HIS A 97 14.06 -12.22 56.52
C HIS A 97 13.78 -13.68 56.17
N VAL A 98 13.46 -13.90 54.89
CA VAL A 98 13.30 -15.23 54.30
C VAL A 98 14.66 -15.87 54.06
N LEU A 99 14.95 -16.93 54.83
CA LEU A 99 16.17 -17.72 54.73
C LEU A 99 15.95 -19.15 54.19
N GLY A 100 14.73 -19.43 53.69
CA GLY A 100 14.32 -20.76 53.24
C GLY A 100 13.74 -21.64 54.35
N ALA A 101 13.34 -22.87 53.99
CA ALA A 101 12.71 -23.82 54.90
C ALA A 101 13.65 -24.16 56.07
N ASN A 102 13.17 -23.97 57.30
CA ASN A 102 13.91 -24.12 58.55
C ASN A 102 15.19 -23.26 58.65
N GLY A 103 15.32 -22.24 57.79
CA GLY A 103 16.51 -21.38 57.73
C GLY A 103 16.58 -20.34 58.85
N SER A 104 15.48 -20.08 59.55
CA SER A 104 15.44 -19.13 60.67
C SER A 104 15.55 -19.83 62.02
N THR A 105 15.96 -19.09 63.05
CA THR A 105 16.03 -19.61 64.43
C THR A 105 14.98 -18.95 65.30
N LEU A 106 14.24 -19.76 66.07
CA LEU A 106 13.30 -19.33 67.09
C LEU A 106 13.98 -19.35 68.46
N LEU A 107 13.94 -18.20 69.12
CA LEU A 107 14.50 -17.94 70.43
C LEU A 107 13.35 -17.84 71.44
N VAL A 108 13.47 -18.50 72.59
CA VAL A 108 12.57 -18.27 73.71
C VAL A 108 12.95 -16.94 74.37
N ASN A 109 11.97 -16.06 74.56
CA ASN A 109 12.16 -14.81 75.26
C ASN A 109 12.07 -15.05 76.76
N SER A 110 13.19 -14.82 77.47
CA SER A 110 13.27 -14.96 78.92
C SER A 110 12.65 -13.79 79.69
N SER A 111 12.40 -12.67 79.01
CA SER A 111 11.79 -11.49 79.61
C SER A 111 10.31 -11.74 79.91
N GLY A 112 9.90 -11.49 81.15
CA GLY A 112 8.50 -11.65 81.57
C GLY A 112 8.11 -13.07 81.97
N VAL A 113 9.07 -14.01 82.04
CA VAL A 113 8.81 -15.35 82.56
C VAL A 113 8.51 -15.27 84.05
N GLY A 114 7.34 -15.78 84.43
CA GLY A 114 6.90 -15.92 85.81
C GLY A 114 6.75 -17.39 86.20
N LEU A 115 6.75 -17.66 87.50
CA LEU A 115 6.42 -18.97 88.06
C LEU A 115 5.05 -18.91 88.74
N ASN A 116 4.20 -19.88 88.45
CA ASN A 116 2.99 -20.15 89.21
C ASN A 116 3.22 -21.44 90.01
N SER A 117 3.34 -21.29 91.33
CA SER A 117 3.54 -22.38 92.29
C SER A 117 2.47 -22.37 93.37
N GLY A 118 1.93 -23.56 93.66
CA GLY A 118 0.99 -23.76 94.77
C GLY A 118 1.65 -23.86 96.15
N ASN A 119 2.97 -24.04 96.19
CA ASN A 119 3.73 -24.30 97.42
C ASN A 119 4.68 -23.15 97.80
N GLY A 120 4.63 -22.04 97.06
CA GLY A 120 5.47 -20.86 97.32
C GLY A 120 6.86 -20.92 96.70
N ASP A 121 7.11 -21.89 95.80
CA ASP A 121 8.37 -21.95 95.06
C ASP A 121 8.55 -20.69 94.21
N THR A 122 9.81 -20.33 93.97
CA THR A 122 10.23 -19.13 93.25
C THR A 122 11.12 -19.49 92.07
N LEU A 123 11.31 -18.57 91.13
CA LEU A 123 12.21 -18.82 89.98
C LEU A 123 13.65 -19.14 90.39
N ASN A 124 14.11 -18.69 91.58
CA ASN A 124 15.44 -19.00 92.08
C ASN A 124 15.62 -20.47 92.49
N ASP A 125 14.51 -21.19 92.68
CA ASP A 125 14.51 -22.63 92.95
C ASP A 125 14.78 -23.44 91.69
N TYR A 126 14.87 -22.78 90.53
CA TYR A 126 15.06 -23.39 89.22
C TYR A 126 16.25 -22.80 88.45
N ALA A 127 17.08 -23.67 87.88
CA ALA A 127 18.08 -23.31 86.89
C ALA A 127 17.49 -23.49 85.48
N ILE A 128 16.94 -22.40 84.91
CA ILE A 128 16.25 -22.44 83.61
C ILE A 128 17.25 -22.32 82.46
N THR A 129 17.22 -23.29 81.54
CA THR A 129 17.94 -23.27 80.27
C THR A 129 16.95 -23.11 79.11
N TYR A 130 17.25 -22.19 78.19
CA TYR A 130 16.46 -21.98 76.99
C TYR A 130 17.11 -22.65 75.78
N VAL A 131 16.32 -23.42 75.04
CA VAL A 131 16.77 -24.15 73.86
C VAL A 131 16.06 -23.59 72.63
N ASN A 132 16.85 -23.24 71.63
CA ASN A 132 16.35 -22.71 70.35
C ASN A 132 15.71 -23.81 69.51
N ASN A 133 14.90 -23.40 68.55
CA ASN A 133 14.35 -24.31 67.54
C ASN A 133 14.41 -23.67 66.15
N THR A 134 14.14 -24.44 65.10
CA THR A 134 14.08 -23.93 63.73
C THR A 134 12.72 -23.30 63.44
N GLY A 135 12.74 -22.23 62.67
CA GLY A 135 11.55 -21.58 62.12
C GLY A 135 11.66 -21.40 60.60
N THR A 136 10.51 -21.26 59.95
CA THR A 136 10.42 -20.91 58.53
C THR A 136 9.71 -19.57 58.37
N ILE A 137 10.25 -18.69 57.52
CA ILE A 137 9.55 -17.50 57.02
C ILE A 137 9.41 -17.70 55.51
N THR A 138 8.18 -17.67 54.99
CA THR A 138 7.91 -17.76 53.55
C THR A 138 7.76 -16.36 52.94
N PRO A 139 8.14 -16.15 51.67
CA PRO A 139 7.99 -14.85 51.04
C PRO A 139 6.55 -14.32 51.03
N ALA A 140 6.39 -13.01 51.20
CA ALA A 140 5.12 -12.34 50.98
C ALA A 140 4.79 -12.30 49.48
N SER A 141 3.54 -12.53 49.11
CA SER A 141 3.13 -12.50 47.70
C SER A 141 2.98 -11.06 47.23
N VAL A 142 3.67 -10.69 46.15
CA VAL A 142 3.57 -9.38 45.50
C VAL A 142 3.06 -9.56 44.08
N THR A 143 2.14 -8.72 43.66
CA THR A 143 1.63 -8.70 42.28
C THR A 143 1.93 -7.35 41.65
N VAL A 144 2.56 -7.38 40.48
CA VAL A 144 2.84 -6.21 39.66
C VAL A 144 2.04 -6.34 38.38
N THR A 145 1.17 -5.37 38.10
CA THR A 145 0.32 -5.39 36.91
C THR A 145 0.75 -4.32 35.92
N ALA A 146 0.93 -4.70 34.65
CA ALA A 146 1.19 -3.73 33.60
C ALA A 146 0.08 -2.67 33.52
N SER A 147 0.44 -1.45 33.18
CA SER A 147 -0.52 -0.38 32.88
C SER A 147 -1.05 -0.55 31.47
N SER A 148 -2.31 -0.21 31.21
CA SER A 148 -2.81 -0.11 29.83
C SER A 148 -2.21 1.10 29.13
N GLN A 149 -2.02 0.99 27.81
CA GLN A 149 -1.47 2.08 27.00
C GLN A 149 -2.01 1.99 25.57
N ASN A 150 -2.20 3.16 24.97
CA ASN A 150 -2.37 3.31 23.53
C ASN A 150 -1.16 4.02 22.93
N LYS A 151 -0.68 3.57 21.77
CA LYS A 151 0.34 4.26 20.98
C LYS A 151 0.02 4.19 19.49
N VAL A 152 0.65 5.08 18.71
CA VAL A 152 0.68 4.96 17.24
C VAL A 152 1.83 4.03 16.86
N TYR A 153 1.66 3.30 15.77
CA TYR A 153 2.70 2.46 15.19
C TYR A 153 3.98 3.26 14.95
N ASP A 154 5.09 2.80 15.54
CA ASP A 154 6.41 3.41 15.43
C ASP A 154 7.50 2.36 15.14
N GLY A 155 7.10 1.14 14.77
CA GLY A 155 8.00 0.02 14.51
C GLY A 155 8.62 -0.62 15.76
N THR A 156 8.24 -0.23 16.98
CA THR A 156 8.87 -0.72 18.22
C THR A 156 7.87 -1.29 19.23
N THR A 157 8.35 -2.20 20.08
CA THR A 157 7.62 -2.70 21.25
C THR A 157 7.70 -1.78 22.46
N ALA A 158 8.37 -0.64 22.37
CA ALA A 158 8.61 0.23 23.51
C ALA A 158 7.30 0.82 24.06
N SER A 159 7.19 0.83 25.38
CA SER A 159 6.20 1.58 26.14
C SER A 159 6.87 2.71 26.91
N ASN A 160 6.18 3.85 27.04
CA ASN A 160 6.64 5.00 27.83
C ASN A 160 5.78 5.20 29.09
N VAL A 161 4.89 4.25 29.40
CA VAL A 161 4.02 4.32 30.57
C VAL A 161 4.69 3.61 31.74
N ALA A 162 4.71 4.27 32.89
CA ALA A 162 5.22 3.69 34.12
C ALA A 162 4.27 2.59 34.64
N VAL A 163 4.87 1.51 35.15
CA VAL A 163 4.16 0.45 35.86
C VAL A 163 4.01 0.90 37.31
N THR A 164 2.79 1.18 37.74
CA THR A 164 2.51 1.74 39.08
C THR A 164 1.63 0.84 39.95
N ASN A 165 0.96 -0.14 39.35
CA ASN A 165 0.07 -1.04 40.09
C ASN A 165 0.87 -2.20 40.72
N VAL A 166 1.29 -2.01 41.96
CA VAL A 166 1.99 -3.00 42.79
C VAL A 166 1.22 -3.23 44.08
N THR A 167 0.93 -4.48 44.41
CA THR A 167 0.19 -4.86 45.62
C THR A 167 0.90 -5.97 46.39
N GLY A 168 0.78 -5.99 47.71
CA GLY A 168 1.32 -7.07 48.57
C GLY A 168 2.70 -6.80 49.17
N LEU A 169 3.25 -5.60 48.96
CA LEU A 169 4.45 -5.14 49.67
C LEU A 169 4.13 -4.87 51.15
N VAL A 170 5.12 -5.10 52.01
CA VAL A 170 4.99 -4.94 53.46
C VAL A 170 5.48 -3.54 53.86
N GLY A 171 4.74 -2.89 54.77
CA GLY A 171 5.17 -1.63 55.36
C GLY A 171 5.35 -0.50 54.33
N GLY A 172 6.51 0.16 54.40
CA GLY A 172 6.87 1.29 53.53
C GLY A 172 7.67 0.91 52.28
N ASP A 173 7.77 -0.39 51.98
CA ASP A 173 8.54 -0.89 50.85
C ASP A 173 7.93 -0.47 49.50
N SER A 174 8.80 -0.27 48.51
CA SER A 174 8.42 0.06 47.14
C SER A 174 9.33 -0.62 46.13
N LEU A 175 8.79 -1.05 44.99
CA LEU A 175 9.59 -1.53 43.86
C LEU A 175 10.09 -0.36 43.01
N THR A 176 11.28 -0.52 42.46
CA THR A 176 11.93 0.45 41.54
C THR A 176 12.34 -0.23 40.25
N GLY A 177 12.57 0.54 39.19
CA GLY A 177 13.05 0.00 37.91
C GLY A 177 12.01 -0.76 37.09
N LEU A 178 10.73 -0.68 37.48
CA LEU A 178 9.64 -1.32 36.74
C LEU A 178 9.45 -0.66 35.38
N THR A 179 9.51 -1.46 34.32
CA THR A 179 9.21 -1.04 32.95
C THR A 179 8.25 -2.04 32.31
N GLN A 180 7.66 -1.67 31.18
CA GLN A 180 6.81 -2.56 30.40
C GLN A 180 7.09 -2.42 28.90
N SER A 181 6.68 -3.40 28.11
CA SER A 181 6.78 -3.38 26.65
C SER A 181 5.60 -4.12 26.02
N TYR A 182 5.29 -3.82 24.77
CA TYR A 182 4.34 -4.61 23.99
C TYR A 182 4.98 -5.95 23.59
N ASN A 183 4.21 -7.04 23.54
CA ASN A 183 4.71 -8.33 23.03
C ASN A 183 5.03 -8.29 21.53
N ASN A 184 4.46 -7.35 20.78
CA ASN A 184 4.59 -7.20 19.35
C ASN A 184 4.44 -5.71 18.97
N SER A 185 5.14 -5.26 17.93
CA SER A 185 5.10 -3.88 17.43
C SER A 185 3.95 -3.60 16.45
N HIS A 186 3.30 -4.61 15.89
CA HIS A 186 2.28 -4.50 14.85
C HIS A 186 0.92 -4.03 15.39
N VAL A 187 0.13 -3.46 14.48
CA VAL A 187 -1.26 -3.10 14.72
C VAL A 187 -2.12 -4.36 14.72
N LEU A 188 -2.72 -4.65 15.87
CA LEU A 188 -3.64 -5.79 16.06
C LEU A 188 -5.09 -5.37 16.35
N GLY A 189 -5.39 -4.07 16.21
CA GLY A 189 -6.70 -3.49 16.51
C GLY A 189 -6.86 -3.05 17.97
N ALA A 190 -8.05 -2.55 18.31
CA ALA A 190 -8.36 -2.03 19.65
C ALA A 190 -8.23 -3.13 20.70
N ASN A 191 -7.40 -2.90 21.72
CA ASN A 191 -7.05 -3.87 22.77
C ASN A 191 -6.49 -5.21 22.24
N GLY A 192 -6.03 -5.26 20.99
CA GLY A 192 -5.48 -6.47 20.38
C GLY A 192 -4.03 -6.76 20.77
N SER A 193 -3.33 -5.79 21.36
CA SER A 193 -1.94 -5.92 21.78
C SER A 193 -1.82 -6.20 23.29
N THR A 194 -0.72 -6.83 23.71
CA THR A 194 -0.48 -7.18 25.12
C THR A 194 0.74 -6.43 25.65
N LEU A 195 0.61 -5.84 26.83
CA LEU A 195 1.69 -5.22 27.59
C LEU A 195 2.19 -6.18 28.66
N LEU A 196 3.50 -6.39 28.68
CA LEU A 196 4.20 -7.23 29.66
C LEU A 196 5.07 -6.35 30.54
N VAL A 197 5.07 -6.65 31.84
CA VAL A 197 6.05 -6.05 32.76
C VAL A 197 7.41 -6.71 32.52
N ASN A 198 8.45 -5.90 32.36
CA ASN A 198 9.81 -6.39 32.29
C ASN A 198 10.34 -6.59 33.71
N SER A 199 10.71 -7.82 34.04
CA SER A 199 11.27 -8.17 35.36
C SER A 199 12.76 -7.81 35.51
N SER A 200 13.45 -7.54 34.40
CA SER A 200 14.85 -7.14 34.40
C SER A 200 15.03 -5.76 35.02
N GLY A 201 15.94 -5.65 35.99
CA GLY A 201 16.25 -4.38 36.65
C GLY A 201 15.27 -3.96 37.74
N VAL A 202 14.33 -4.82 38.12
CA VAL A 202 13.48 -4.59 39.28
C VAL A 202 14.33 -4.61 40.55
N GLY A 203 14.26 -3.51 41.29
CA GLY A 203 14.89 -3.34 42.59
C GLY A 203 13.85 -3.13 43.68
N LEU A 204 14.28 -3.24 44.94
CA LEU A 204 13.48 -2.91 46.11
C LEU A 204 14.08 -1.68 46.79
N ASN A 205 13.24 -0.71 47.12
CA ASN A 205 13.57 0.38 48.01
C ASN A 205 12.85 0.13 49.34
N SER A 206 13.66 -0.16 50.37
CA SER A 206 13.21 -0.50 51.72
C SER A 206 13.95 0.34 52.75
N GLY A 207 13.24 0.86 53.75
CA GLY A 207 13.81 1.62 54.86
C GLY A 207 14.29 0.75 56.03
N ASN A 208 13.90 -0.53 56.04
CA ASN A 208 14.13 -1.50 57.11
C ASN A 208 15.07 -2.64 56.69
N GLY A 209 15.68 -2.55 55.51
CA GLY A 209 16.66 -3.51 55.03
C GLY A 209 16.05 -4.76 54.39
N ASP A 210 14.76 -4.74 54.08
CA ASP A 210 14.08 -5.81 53.35
C ASP A 210 14.71 -5.99 51.98
N THR A 211 14.62 -7.21 51.45
CA THR A 211 15.24 -7.62 50.19
C THR A 211 14.21 -8.25 49.25
N LEU A 212 14.54 -8.32 47.96
CA LEU A 212 13.64 -8.98 46.99
C LEU A 212 13.35 -10.46 47.32
N ASN A 213 14.24 -11.14 48.05
CA ASN A 213 14.04 -12.54 48.46
C ASN A 213 12.93 -12.70 49.52
N ASP A 214 12.58 -11.61 50.20
CA ASP A 214 11.47 -11.59 51.15
C ASP A 214 10.10 -11.58 50.46
N TYR A 215 10.09 -11.45 49.13
CA TYR A 215 8.90 -11.35 48.30
C TYR A 215 8.87 -12.39 47.18
N ALA A 216 7.71 -13.00 46.97
CA ALA A 216 7.39 -13.78 45.78
C ALA A 216 6.64 -12.88 44.78
N ILE A 217 7.37 -12.30 43.83
CA ILE A 217 6.82 -11.34 42.86
C ILE A 217 6.23 -12.08 41.66
N SER A 218 4.96 -11.80 41.36
CA SER A 218 4.27 -12.22 40.13
C SER A 218 3.95 -11.02 39.25
N TYR A 219 4.00 -11.23 37.93
CA TYR A 219 3.74 -10.21 36.93
C TYR A 219 2.47 -10.53 36.16
N VAL A 220 1.58 -9.55 36.04
CA VAL A 220 0.31 -9.67 35.34
C VAL A 220 0.33 -8.75 34.13
N ASN A 221 0.03 -9.34 32.97
CA ASN A 221 -0.07 -8.60 31.71
C ASN A 221 -1.32 -7.72 31.67
N ASN A 222 -1.33 -6.75 30.78
CA ASN A 222 -2.51 -5.92 30.52
C ASN A 222 -2.70 -5.71 29.02
N THR A 223 -3.88 -5.25 28.62
CA THR A 223 -4.18 -4.93 27.23
C THR A 223 -3.59 -3.57 26.84
N GLY A 224 -3.16 -3.46 25.59
CA GLY A 224 -2.79 -2.20 24.96
C GLY A 224 -3.33 -2.09 23.53
N THR A 225 -3.27 -0.90 22.97
CA THR A 225 -3.67 -0.65 21.58
C THR A 225 -2.55 0.03 20.81
N ILE A 226 -2.17 -0.55 19.67
CA ILE A 226 -1.33 0.13 18.67
C ILE A 226 -2.23 0.53 17.51
N THR A 227 -2.32 1.83 17.20
CA THR A 227 -3.10 2.36 16.06
C THR A 227 -2.20 2.55 14.84
N PRO A 228 -2.71 2.37 13.61
CA PRO A 228 -1.92 2.59 12.41
C PRO A 228 -1.28 3.98 12.33
N ALA A 229 -0.06 4.05 11.81
CA ALA A 229 0.57 5.32 11.45
C ALA A 229 -0.08 5.88 10.19
N SER A 230 -0.31 7.19 10.14
CA SER A 230 -0.91 7.83 8.97
C SER A 230 0.12 8.02 7.86
N VAL A 231 -0.19 7.53 6.66
CA VAL A 231 0.65 7.69 5.47
C VAL A 231 -0.12 8.41 4.38
N THR A 232 0.54 9.35 3.72
CA THR A 232 0.00 10.05 2.54
C THR A 232 0.86 9.73 1.33
N VAL A 233 0.23 9.20 0.28
CA VAL A 233 0.83 8.96 -1.02
C VAL A 233 0.23 9.93 -2.02
N THR A 234 1.05 10.78 -2.61
CA THR A 234 0.59 11.77 -3.60
C THR A 234 1.05 11.36 -4.99
N ALA A 235 0.14 11.34 -5.96
CA ALA A 235 0.50 11.14 -7.35
C ALA A 235 1.52 12.20 -7.79
N SER A 236 2.48 11.82 -8.62
CA SER A 236 3.42 12.74 -9.24
C SER A 236 2.74 13.44 -10.41
N SER A 237 2.94 14.74 -10.59
CA SER A 237 2.52 15.42 -11.81
C SER A 237 3.23 14.83 -13.02
N GLY A 238 2.56 14.75 -14.16
CA GLY A 238 3.12 14.10 -15.35
C GLY A 238 2.66 14.72 -16.65
N THR A 239 3.41 14.47 -17.71
CA THR A 239 3.03 14.80 -19.07
C THR A 239 3.34 13.63 -19.99
N LYS A 240 2.42 13.30 -20.90
CA LYS A 240 2.63 12.32 -21.98
C LYS A 240 2.04 12.84 -23.29
N VAL A 241 2.51 12.27 -24.40
CA VAL A 241 1.85 12.40 -25.70
C VAL A 241 0.68 11.41 -25.74
N PHE A 242 -0.39 11.79 -26.41
CA PHE A 242 -1.54 10.93 -26.67
C PHE A 242 -1.09 9.62 -27.32
N ASP A 243 -1.48 8.51 -26.71
CA ASP A 243 -1.18 7.16 -27.15
C ASP A 243 -2.38 6.21 -26.99
N GLY A 244 -3.59 6.78 -26.76
CA GLY A 244 -4.82 6.02 -26.58
C GLY A 244 -4.94 5.30 -25.23
N THR A 245 -4.01 5.49 -24.29
CA THR A 245 -4.01 4.80 -22.98
C THR A 245 -4.00 5.77 -21.79
N THR A 246 -4.47 5.29 -20.64
CA THR A 246 -4.40 6.01 -19.36
C THR A 246 -3.08 5.80 -18.62
N ALA A 247 -2.17 4.98 -19.14
CA ALA A 247 -0.92 4.67 -18.45
C ALA A 247 -0.05 5.92 -18.28
N SER A 248 0.49 6.10 -17.07
CA SER A 248 1.51 7.11 -16.78
C SER A 248 2.90 6.49 -16.85
N ASN A 249 3.87 7.25 -17.33
CA ASN A 249 5.30 6.90 -17.33
C ASN A 249 6.05 7.48 -16.11
N VAL A 250 5.34 8.15 -15.20
CA VAL A 250 5.93 8.80 -14.02
C VAL A 250 5.76 7.92 -12.80
N ALA A 251 6.85 7.70 -12.07
CA ALA A 251 6.82 6.97 -10.81
C ALA A 251 6.17 7.79 -9.68
N VAL A 252 5.46 7.11 -8.79
CA VAL A 252 4.91 7.70 -7.56
C VAL A 252 6.00 7.68 -6.49
N THR A 253 6.60 8.83 -6.20
CA THR A 253 7.72 8.93 -5.24
C THR A 253 7.37 9.73 -3.99
N ASN A 254 6.29 10.51 -4.02
CA ASN A 254 5.91 11.36 -2.90
C ASN A 254 5.09 10.58 -1.86
N VAL A 255 5.80 9.96 -0.92
CA VAL A 255 5.24 9.21 0.21
C VAL A 255 5.72 9.85 1.51
N THR A 256 4.79 10.16 2.42
CA THR A 256 5.08 10.78 3.72
C THR A 256 4.37 10.04 4.85
N GLY A 257 4.95 10.07 6.06
CA GLY A 257 4.38 9.45 7.26
C GLY A 257 4.77 7.99 7.53
N LEU A 258 5.65 7.40 6.71
CA LEU A 258 6.22 6.08 7.00
C LEU A 258 7.16 6.13 8.20
N VAL A 259 7.21 5.03 8.96
CA VAL A 259 8.20 4.83 10.01
C VAL A 259 9.60 4.73 9.39
N SER A 260 10.61 5.26 10.08
CA SER A 260 12.00 5.27 9.61
C SER A 260 12.49 3.86 9.26
N GLY A 261 12.97 3.69 8.02
CA GLY A 261 13.45 2.39 7.50
C GLY A 261 12.41 1.64 6.66
N ASP A 262 11.15 2.09 6.65
CA ASP A 262 10.09 1.49 5.84
C ASP A 262 9.95 2.19 4.49
N SER A 263 9.42 1.46 3.52
CA SER A 263 9.13 1.94 2.17
C SER A 263 7.91 1.23 1.59
N LEU A 264 7.11 1.96 0.81
CA LEU A 264 6.06 1.36 0.00
C LEU A 264 6.62 0.85 -1.33
N THR A 265 6.05 -0.24 -1.82
CA THR A 265 6.41 -0.85 -3.11
C THR A 265 5.15 -1.05 -3.95
N GLY A 266 5.33 -1.29 -5.26
CA GLY A 266 4.21 -1.57 -6.17
C GLY A 266 3.28 -0.38 -6.46
N LEU A 267 3.68 0.83 -6.07
CA LEU A 267 2.94 2.05 -6.39
C LEU A 267 3.06 2.37 -7.89
N THR A 268 1.91 2.55 -8.53
CA THR A 268 1.82 3.06 -9.90
C THR A 268 0.78 4.17 -9.97
N GLN A 269 0.69 4.87 -11.10
CA GLN A 269 -0.33 5.89 -11.32
C GLN A 269 -0.83 5.86 -12.76
N SER A 270 -2.03 6.36 -12.98
CA SER A 270 -2.64 6.48 -14.31
C SER A 270 -3.46 7.76 -14.41
N TYR A 271 -3.63 8.24 -15.63
CA TYR A 271 -4.56 9.31 -15.94
C TYR A 271 -6.01 8.82 -15.79
N ASN A 272 -6.92 9.70 -15.39
CA ASN A 272 -8.35 9.39 -15.29
C ASN A 272 -9.02 9.13 -16.65
N ASN A 273 -8.44 9.63 -17.74
CA ASN A 273 -8.85 9.37 -19.12
C ASN A 273 -7.63 9.43 -20.05
N SER A 274 -7.79 8.94 -21.28
CA SER A 274 -6.75 8.92 -22.31
C SER A 274 -6.71 10.18 -23.17
N HIS A 275 -7.75 11.02 -23.14
CA HIS A 275 -7.92 12.13 -24.07
C HIS A 275 -7.11 13.39 -23.71
N VAL A 276 -6.86 14.21 -24.72
CA VAL A 276 -6.26 15.53 -24.59
C VAL A 276 -7.30 16.52 -24.05
N LEU A 277 -7.06 17.00 -22.84
CA LEU A 277 -7.90 18.00 -22.18
C LEU A 277 -7.20 19.36 -21.97
N GLY A 278 -6.03 19.53 -22.60
CA GLY A 278 -5.18 20.72 -22.44
C GLY A 278 -4.23 20.65 -21.23
N THR A 279 -3.49 21.73 -21.01
CA THR A 279 -2.47 21.81 -19.95
C THR A 279 -3.12 21.65 -18.58
N ASN A 280 -2.64 20.66 -17.81
CA ASN A 280 -3.17 20.27 -16.50
C ASN A 280 -4.66 19.89 -16.50
N GLY A 281 -5.24 19.59 -17.66
CA GLY A 281 -6.65 19.23 -17.81
C GLY A 281 -6.98 17.81 -17.35
N SER A 282 -5.98 16.93 -17.27
CA SER A 282 -6.15 15.54 -16.84
C SER A 282 -5.80 15.37 -15.36
N THR A 283 -6.33 14.31 -14.73
CA THR A 283 -6.04 13.98 -13.32
C THR A 283 -5.24 12.68 -13.26
N LEU A 284 -4.18 12.65 -12.47
CA LEU A 284 -3.39 11.46 -12.15
C LEU A 284 -3.85 10.89 -10.80
N LEU A 285 -4.18 9.59 -10.82
CA LEU A 285 -4.61 8.82 -9.66
C LEU A 285 -3.53 7.80 -9.32
N VAL A 286 -3.29 7.61 -8.01
CA VAL A 286 -2.43 6.53 -7.53
C VAL A 286 -3.20 5.21 -7.58
N ASN A 287 -2.59 4.19 -8.16
CA ASN A 287 -3.10 2.83 -8.18
C ASN A 287 -2.49 2.03 -7.03
N ASN A 288 -3.35 1.42 -6.21
CA ASN A 288 -2.96 0.74 -4.98
C ASN A 288 -3.16 -0.79 -5.00
N SER A 289 -3.57 -1.37 -6.13
CA SER A 289 -3.91 -2.80 -6.25
C SER A 289 -2.76 -3.74 -5.92
N ASN A 290 -1.52 -3.28 -6.06
CA ASN A 290 -0.30 -4.07 -5.82
C ASN A 290 0.61 -3.41 -4.79
N VAL A 291 0.07 -2.50 -3.98
CA VAL A 291 0.83 -1.85 -2.92
C VAL A 291 1.32 -2.89 -1.92
N GLY A 292 2.60 -2.81 -1.58
CA GLY A 292 3.22 -3.54 -0.50
C GLY A 292 3.99 -2.59 0.41
N VAL A 293 4.47 -3.12 1.53
CA VAL A 293 5.43 -2.43 2.39
C VAL A 293 6.64 -3.34 2.60
N THR A 294 7.81 -2.73 2.65
CA THR A 294 9.07 -3.40 2.97
C THR A 294 9.76 -2.56 4.04
N GLY A 295 10.34 -3.21 5.05
CA GLY A 295 10.93 -2.52 6.19
C GLY A 295 11.77 -3.44 7.06
N SER A 296 12.67 -2.84 7.84
CA SER A 296 13.58 -3.58 8.73
C SER A 296 12.86 -4.18 9.95
N ALA A 297 11.68 -3.68 10.29
CA ALA A 297 10.87 -4.16 11.41
C ALA A 297 9.84 -5.25 11.02
N GLY A 298 9.89 -5.76 9.79
CA GLY A 298 8.89 -6.72 9.29
C GLY A 298 7.50 -6.10 9.10
N SER A 299 7.43 -4.77 8.94
CA SER A 299 6.22 -3.98 8.81
C SER A 299 5.25 -4.54 7.77
N VAL A 300 3.95 -4.40 8.03
CA VAL A 300 2.88 -4.85 7.13
C VAL A 300 1.92 -3.71 6.82
N LEU A 301 1.11 -3.84 5.75
CA LEU A 301 0.18 -2.77 5.36
C LEU A 301 -0.82 -2.41 6.47
N GLY A 302 -1.19 -3.38 7.30
CA GLY A 302 -2.09 -3.15 8.45
C GLY A 302 -1.52 -2.20 9.50
N ASP A 303 -0.20 -1.97 9.50
CA ASP A 303 0.45 -1.02 10.40
C ASP A 303 0.25 0.45 9.98
N TYR A 304 -0.30 0.67 8.77
CA TYR A 304 -0.43 1.98 8.16
C TYR A 304 -1.86 2.27 7.70
N ALA A 305 -2.34 3.48 8.02
CA ALA A 305 -3.53 4.06 7.43
C ALA A 305 -3.11 4.90 6.22
N ILE A 306 -3.16 4.30 5.02
CA ILE A 306 -2.70 4.94 3.79
C ILE A 306 -3.83 5.74 3.14
N SER A 307 -3.55 7.00 2.84
CA SER A 307 -4.40 7.89 2.04
C SER A 307 -3.71 8.23 0.72
N TYR A 308 -4.52 8.36 -0.34
CA TYR A 308 -4.05 8.63 -1.70
C TYR A 308 -4.55 9.99 -2.15
N VAL A 309 -3.62 10.83 -2.64
CA VAL A 309 -3.91 12.19 -3.11
C VAL A 309 -3.62 12.26 -4.60
N ASN A 310 -4.63 12.72 -5.36
CA ASN A 310 -4.52 12.91 -6.80
C ASN A 310 -3.63 14.11 -7.13
N ASN A 311 -3.16 14.17 -8.38
CA ASN A 311 -2.40 15.32 -8.88
C ASN A 311 -2.83 15.65 -10.31
N THR A 312 -2.42 16.81 -10.82
CA THR A 312 -2.70 17.22 -12.20
C THR A 312 -1.74 16.55 -13.18
N GLY A 313 -2.24 16.23 -14.37
CA GLY A 313 -1.45 15.73 -15.48
C GLY A 313 -1.82 16.40 -16.81
N THR A 314 -0.94 16.30 -17.79
CA THR A 314 -1.16 16.83 -19.14
C THR A 314 -0.99 15.72 -20.17
N ILE A 315 -1.97 15.56 -21.07
CA ILE A 315 -1.81 14.75 -22.28
C ILE A 315 -1.73 15.72 -23.46
N THR A 316 -0.65 15.68 -24.24
CA THR A 316 -0.49 16.52 -25.43
C THR A 316 -0.92 15.74 -26.68
N PRO A 317 -1.52 16.39 -27.69
CA PRO A 317 -1.92 15.71 -28.92
C PRO A 317 -0.79 14.93 -29.60
N ALA A 318 -1.14 13.81 -30.22
CA ALA A 318 -0.24 13.09 -31.12
C ALA A 318 -0.13 13.83 -32.46
N SER A 319 1.06 13.85 -33.05
CA SER A 319 1.27 14.50 -34.35
C SER A 319 0.88 13.55 -35.49
N VAL A 320 -0.03 14.00 -36.36
CA VAL A 320 -0.45 13.27 -37.57
C VAL A 320 -0.01 14.05 -38.79
N THR A 321 0.61 13.37 -39.75
CA THR A 321 0.97 13.95 -41.05
C THR A 321 0.11 13.33 -42.14
N VAL A 322 -0.56 14.18 -42.91
CA VAL A 322 -1.35 13.79 -44.07
C VAL A 322 -0.70 14.38 -45.31
N THR A 323 -0.18 13.53 -46.19
CA THR A 323 0.50 13.97 -47.42
C THR A 323 -0.41 13.76 -48.62
N ALA A 324 -0.57 14.78 -49.45
CA ALA A 324 -1.28 14.63 -50.72
C ALA A 324 -0.66 13.51 -51.56
N SER A 325 -1.48 12.71 -52.21
CA SER A 325 -1.04 11.70 -53.17
C SER A 325 -0.66 12.40 -54.47
N SER A 326 0.48 12.04 -55.09
CA SER A 326 0.78 12.53 -56.43
C SER A 326 -0.24 12.00 -57.44
N GLY A 327 -0.52 12.77 -58.48
CA GLY A 327 -1.60 12.43 -59.40
C GLY A 327 -1.53 13.17 -60.72
N THR A 328 -2.13 12.55 -61.74
CA THR A 328 -2.27 13.12 -63.07
C THR A 328 -3.75 13.18 -63.47
N LYS A 329 -4.18 14.32 -64.02
CA LYS A 329 -5.51 14.47 -64.65
C LYS A 329 -5.38 15.11 -66.03
N VAL A 330 -6.41 14.92 -66.86
CA VAL A 330 -6.58 15.68 -68.10
C VAL A 330 -7.23 17.03 -67.77
N TYR A 331 -6.87 18.07 -68.52
CA TYR A 331 -7.46 19.40 -68.40
C TYR A 331 -8.97 19.37 -68.64
N ASP A 332 -9.73 19.76 -67.62
CA ASP A 332 -11.20 19.82 -67.60
C ASP A 332 -11.72 21.17 -67.08
N GLY A 333 -10.83 22.15 -66.88
CA GLY A 333 -11.17 23.46 -66.33
C GLY A 333 -11.36 23.52 -64.81
N THR A 334 -11.15 22.43 -64.07
CA THR A 334 -11.35 22.36 -62.61
C THR A 334 -10.08 22.01 -61.83
N THR A 335 -10.06 22.32 -60.54
CA THR A 335 -8.98 21.93 -59.60
C THR A 335 -9.19 20.57 -58.95
N ALA A 336 -10.31 19.89 -59.20
CA ALA A 336 -10.62 18.62 -58.55
C ALA A 336 -9.59 17.54 -58.92
N SER A 337 -9.10 16.81 -57.91
CA SER A 337 -8.30 15.60 -58.10
C SER A 337 -9.19 14.36 -57.99
N ASN A 338 -8.90 13.34 -58.77
CA ASN A 338 -9.54 12.02 -58.72
C ASN A 338 -8.73 11.00 -57.89
N VAL A 339 -7.64 11.44 -57.26
CA VAL A 339 -6.75 10.57 -56.47
C VAL A 339 -7.10 10.67 -55.00
N ALA A 340 -7.25 9.52 -54.34
CA ALA A 340 -7.49 9.45 -52.90
C ALA A 340 -6.21 9.80 -52.10
N VAL A 341 -6.38 10.50 -50.98
CA VAL A 341 -5.31 10.79 -50.03
C VAL A 341 -5.14 9.57 -49.12
N THR A 342 -4.04 8.83 -49.27
CA THR A 342 -3.82 7.58 -48.52
C THR A 342 -2.56 7.62 -47.65
N ASN A 343 -1.67 8.58 -47.86
CA ASN A 343 -0.43 8.67 -47.09
C ASN A 343 -0.65 9.45 -45.78
N ILE A 344 -1.00 8.70 -44.73
CA ILE A 344 -1.28 9.21 -43.38
C ILE A 344 -0.37 8.51 -42.39
N THR A 345 0.34 9.26 -41.55
CA THR A 345 1.24 8.72 -40.52
C THR A 345 0.99 9.39 -39.17
N GLY A 346 1.25 8.67 -38.07
CA GLY A 346 1.14 9.20 -36.71
C GLY A 346 -0.21 9.03 -36.01
N LEU A 347 -1.18 8.37 -36.64
CA LEU A 347 -2.41 7.92 -35.97
C LEU A 347 -2.08 6.83 -34.94
N VAL A 348 -2.83 6.80 -33.85
CA VAL A 348 -2.64 5.86 -32.74
C VAL A 348 -3.60 4.69 -32.87
N GLY A 349 -3.11 3.48 -32.62
CA GLY A 349 -3.96 2.28 -32.57
C GLY A 349 -4.69 2.01 -33.89
N GLY A 350 -5.99 1.75 -33.79
CA GLY A 350 -6.87 1.43 -34.93
C GLY A 350 -7.54 2.65 -35.56
N ASP A 351 -7.10 3.86 -35.23
CA ASP A 351 -7.72 5.09 -35.71
C ASP A 351 -7.47 5.31 -37.21
N SER A 352 -8.46 5.92 -37.87
CA SER A 352 -8.38 6.30 -39.28
C SER A 352 -9.05 7.64 -39.54
N LEU A 353 -8.47 8.45 -40.42
CA LEU A 353 -9.11 9.69 -40.89
C LEU A 353 -10.09 9.37 -42.01
N THR A 354 -11.21 10.10 -42.03
CA THR A 354 -12.25 9.99 -43.05
C THR A 354 -12.50 11.35 -43.72
N GLY A 355 -13.16 11.35 -44.89
CA GLY A 355 -13.50 12.60 -45.58
C GLY A 355 -12.32 13.33 -46.23
N LEU A 356 -11.14 12.71 -46.31
CA LEU A 356 -9.97 13.31 -46.94
C LEU A 356 -10.14 13.45 -48.45
N THR A 357 -9.97 14.68 -48.94
CA THR A 357 -9.93 14.99 -50.38
C THR A 357 -8.70 15.84 -50.68
N GLN A 358 -8.33 15.94 -51.96
CA GLN A 358 -7.25 16.80 -52.42
C GLN A 358 -7.63 17.50 -53.71
N SER A 359 -7.00 18.64 -53.99
CA SER A 359 -7.20 19.41 -55.21
C SER A 359 -5.90 20.05 -55.68
N TYR A 360 -5.81 20.28 -56.98
CA TYR A 360 -4.74 21.07 -57.57
C TYR A 360 -4.87 22.54 -57.14
N ASN A 361 -3.75 23.20 -56.91
CA ASN A 361 -3.72 24.62 -56.54
C ASN A 361 -4.21 25.56 -57.65
N ASN A 362 -4.21 25.10 -58.91
CA ASN A 362 -4.81 25.77 -60.05
C ASN A 362 -5.24 24.74 -61.11
N SER A 363 -6.05 25.16 -62.09
CA SER A 363 -6.57 24.30 -63.16
C SER A 363 -5.68 24.25 -64.41
N ASN A 364 -4.54 24.94 -64.43
CA ASN A 364 -3.77 25.15 -65.66
C ASN A 364 -2.83 23.98 -65.95
N VAL A 365 -2.59 23.76 -67.25
CA VAL A 365 -1.55 22.82 -67.71
C VAL A 365 -0.18 23.47 -67.53
N LEU A 366 0.60 22.97 -66.58
CA LEU A 366 1.93 23.51 -66.23
C LEU A 366 3.09 22.54 -66.55
N GLY A 367 2.81 21.45 -67.27
CA GLY A 367 3.77 20.39 -67.56
C GLY A 367 3.89 19.36 -66.43
N THR A 368 4.76 18.36 -66.64
CA THR A 368 4.96 17.24 -65.71
C THR A 368 5.40 17.73 -64.34
N ASN A 369 4.64 17.35 -63.31
CA ASN A 369 4.84 17.77 -61.91
C ASN A 369 4.83 19.29 -61.69
N GLY A 370 4.33 20.06 -62.66
CA GLY A 370 4.31 21.53 -62.59
C GLY A 370 3.17 22.09 -61.74
N SER A 371 2.21 21.26 -61.32
CA SER A 371 1.11 21.66 -60.43
C SER A 371 1.35 21.19 -58.99
N THR A 372 0.73 21.85 -58.02
CA THR A 372 0.78 21.45 -56.60
C THR A 372 -0.56 20.87 -56.17
N LEU A 373 -0.54 19.70 -55.53
CA LEU A 373 -1.69 19.08 -54.89
C LEU A 373 -1.72 19.45 -53.41
N LEU A 374 -2.87 19.97 -52.98
CA LEU A 374 -3.18 20.40 -51.62
C LEU A 374 -4.19 19.42 -51.03
N VAL A 375 -3.98 18.99 -49.79
CA VAL A 375 -5.01 18.24 -49.04
C VAL A 375 -6.05 19.23 -48.53
N ASN A 376 -7.32 18.92 -48.73
CA ASN A 376 -8.43 19.72 -48.22
C ASN A 376 -8.74 19.29 -46.78
N SER A 377 -8.61 20.22 -45.84
CA SER A 377 -8.91 19.99 -44.42
C SER A 377 -10.39 20.09 -44.06
N SER A 378 -11.21 20.65 -44.97
CA SER A 378 -12.65 20.79 -44.77
C SER A 378 -13.35 19.42 -44.79
N GLY A 379 -14.01 19.06 -43.69
CA GLY A 379 -14.79 17.82 -43.60
C GLY A 379 -13.97 16.58 -43.22
N VAL A 380 -12.71 16.75 -42.79
CA VAL A 380 -11.94 15.64 -42.21
C VAL A 380 -12.58 15.20 -40.90
N GLY A 381 -12.91 13.91 -40.82
CA GLY A 381 -13.40 13.24 -39.63
C GLY A 381 -12.40 12.24 -39.09
N LEU A 382 -12.65 11.75 -37.88
CA LEU A 382 -11.93 10.62 -37.29
C LEU A 382 -12.91 9.46 -37.10
N SER A 383 -12.48 8.26 -37.48
CA SER A 383 -13.15 7.01 -37.13
C SER A 383 -12.26 6.27 -36.13
N SER A 384 -12.77 6.15 -34.90
CA SER A 384 -12.09 5.44 -33.80
C SER A 384 -13.03 4.41 -33.18
N GLY A 385 -12.48 3.23 -32.86
CA GLY A 385 -13.19 2.20 -32.09
C GLY A 385 -13.18 2.46 -30.58
N ASN A 386 -12.30 3.35 -30.10
CA ASN A 386 -12.07 3.61 -28.68
C ASN A 386 -12.62 4.96 -28.20
N GLY A 387 -13.33 5.69 -29.08
CA GLY A 387 -13.90 6.99 -28.78
C GLY A 387 -12.92 8.15 -28.89
N ASP A 388 -11.76 7.93 -29.51
CA ASP A 388 -10.77 8.99 -29.78
C ASP A 388 -11.37 10.07 -30.68
N THR A 389 -10.88 11.30 -30.53
CA THR A 389 -11.42 12.47 -31.20
C THR A 389 -10.33 13.22 -31.97
N LEU A 390 -10.72 14.08 -32.91
CA LEU A 390 -9.76 14.94 -33.62
C LEU A 390 -8.97 15.85 -32.66
N GLY A 391 -9.51 16.17 -31.47
CA GLY A 391 -8.81 16.97 -30.45
C GLY A 391 -7.60 16.28 -29.84
N ASP A 392 -7.51 14.94 -29.99
CA ASP A 392 -6.39 14.14 -29.51
C ASP A 392 -5.17 14.19 -30.45
N TYR A 393 -5.33 14.83 -31.62
CA TYR A 393 -4.33 14.90 -32.66
C TYR A 393 -4.05 16.35 -33.11
N VAL A 394 -2.81 16.60 -33.53
CA VAL A 394 -2.42 17.79 -34.29
C VAL A 394 -2.12 17.32 -35.72
N ILE A 395 -2.99 17.68 -36.66
CA ILE A 395 -2.88 17.27 -38.05
C ILE A 395 -2.10 18.32 -38.86
N THR A 396 -1.03 17.88 -39.50
CA THR A 396 -0.24 18.66 -40.46
C THR A 396 -0.48 18.14 -41.86
N TYR A 397 -0.83 19.04 -42.78
CA TYR A 397 -1.05 18.71 -44.18
C TYR A 397 0.18 19.06 -45.02
N VAL A 398 0.64 18.08 -45.81
CA VAL A 398 1.83 18.22 -46.66
C VAL A 398 1.40 18.15 -48.12
N ASN A 399 1.82 19.15 -48.88
CA ASN A 399 1.54 19.24 -50.30
C ASN A 399 2.39 18.24 -51.09
N ASN A 400 1.95 17.90 -52.28
CA ASN A 400 2.71 17.06 -53.20
C ASN A 400 2.66 17.63 -54.62
N THR A 401 3.46 17.09 -55.53
CA THR A 401 3.45 17.47 -56.95
C THR A 401 2.35 16.72 -57.70
N GLY A 402 1.81 17.36 -58.74
CA GLY A 402 0.83 16.78 -59.63
C GLY A 402 0.99 17.27 -61.06
N THR A 403 0.38 16.54 -62.00
CA THR A 403 0.41 16.87 -63.43
C THR A 403 -0.99 17.08 -63.97
N ILE A 404 -1.23 18.17 -64.69
CA ILE A 404 -2.43 18.34 -65.53
C ILE A 404 -1.97 18.26 -66.99
N THR A 405 -2.46 17.27 -67.74
CA THR A 405 -2.13 17.11 -69.17
C THR A 405 -3.14 17.85 -70.05
N PRO A 406 -2.74 18.39 -71.21
CA PRO A 406 -3.68 18.92 -72.19
C PRO A 406 -4.78 17.91 -72.52
N ARG A 407 -5.96 18.42 -72.89
CA ARG A 407 -6.98 17.59 -73.53
C ARG A 407 -6.42 17.05 -74.85
N PRO A 408 -6.61 15.76 -75.19
CA PRO A 408 -6.22 15.24 -76.48
C PRO A 408 -6.84 16.09 -77.59
N GLU A 409 -6.04 16.48 -78.57
CA GLU A 409 -6.53 17.16 -79.76
C GLU A 409 -7.53 16.21 -80.47
N PRO A 410 -8.72 16.69 -80.89
CA PRO A 410 -9.63 15.84 -81.65
C PRO A 410 -8.90 15.34 -82.90
N ALA A 411 -8.93 14.03 -83.14
CA ALA A 411 -8.31 13.45 -84.32
C ALA A 411 -8.89 14.13 -85.56
N LEU A 412 -8.06 14.86 -86.30
CA LEU A 412 -8.43 15.38 -87.61
C LEU A 412 -8.76 14.16 -88.49
N ILE A 413 -10.03 13.97 -88.83
CA ILE A 413 -10.39 13.08 -89.93
C ILE A 413 -9.92 13.80 -91.19
N THR A 414 -8.75 13.42 -91.68
CA THR A 414 -8.34 13.77 -93.03
C THR A 414 -9.36 13.16 -93.98
N ALA A 415 -10.15 14.02 -94.63
CA ALA A 415 -11.10 13.59 -95.65
C ALA A 415 -10.37 12.69 -96.65
N LEU A 416 -10.90 11.49 -96.86
CA LEU A 416 -10.52 10.61 -97.95
C LEU A 416 -10.57 11.42 -99.26
N THR A 417 -9.43 11.56 -99.94
CA THR A 417 -9.39 12.02 -101.31
C THR A 417 -10.22 11.07 -102.17
N PHE A 418 -11.42 11.49 -102.57
CA PHE A 418 -12.17 10.82 -103.62
C PHE A 418 -11.53 11.19 -104.96
N ASN A 419 -10.88 10.21 -105.61
CA ASN A 419 -10.56 10.33 -107.03
C ASN A 419 -11.87 10.19 -107.81
N VAL A 420 -12.30 11.25 -108.47
CA VAL A 420 -13.43 11.21 -109.40
C VAL A 420 -12.86 11.15 -110.81
N ASP A 421 -12.57 9.95 -111.29
CA ASP A 421 -12.52 9.70 -112.73
C ASP A 421 -13.97 9.46 -113.19
N GLU A 422 -14.40 10.31 -114.13
CA GLU A 422 -15.53 10.16 -115.05
C GLU A 422 -16.67 9.17 -114.69
N TRP A 423 -17.89 9.65 -114.45
CA TRP A 423 -18.93 9.76 -115.50
C TRP A 423 -20.28 10.26 -114.97
N ARG A 424 -21.21 10.35 -115.91
CA ARG A 424 -22.36 11.25 -116.03
C ARG A 424 -23.60 10.84 -115.24
N GLY A 425 -24.34 11.85 -114.80
CA GLY A 425 -25.81 11.84 -114.79
C GLY A 425 -26.50 11.01 -113.71
N ALA A 426 -26.61 11.55 -112.50
CA ALA A 426 -27.69 11.18 -111.59
C ALA A 426 -28.11 12.41 -110.78
N ARG A 427 -29.43 12.56 -110.60
CA ARG A 427 -30.12 13.68 -109.99
C ARG A 427 -30.32 13.44 -108.49
N TRP A 428 -30.11 14.50 -107.70
CA TRP A 428 -30.52 14.74 -106.30
C TRP A 428 -30.70 13.53 -105.37
N ALA A 429 -29.82 13.45 -104.37
CA ALA A 429 -30.08 12.73 -103.12
C ALA A 429 -29.95 13.71 -101.94
N ASN A 430 -30.99 13.79 -101.10
CA ASN A 430 -30.93 14.47 -99.80
C ASN A 430 -30.35 13.50 -98.77
N TYR A 431 -29.38 13.92 -97.97
CA TYR A 431 -28.91 13.16 -96.81
C TYR A 431 -29.63 13.63 -95.55
N TYR A 432 -30.29 12.70 -94.86
CA TYR A 432 -30.73 12.86 -93.48
C TYR A 432 -29.91 11.92 -92.60
N VAL A 433 -29.30 12.45 -91.55
CA VAL A 433 -28.66 11.66 -90.50
C VAL A 433 -29.51 11.81 -89.25
N ASP A 434 -30.30 10.78 -88.95
CA ASP A 434 -31.04 10.69 -87.70
C ASP A 434 -30.15 10.02 -86.64
N ARG A 435 -30.13 10.57 -85.42
CA ARG A 435 -29.22 10.12 -84.33
C ARG A 435 -29.89 9.05 -83.48
N THR A 436 -29.45 7.80 -83.62
CA THR A 436 -29.57 6.82 -82.51
C THR A 436 -28.46 5.76 -82.60
N TYR A 437 -27.70 5.57 -81.52
CA TYR A 437 -26.76 4.46 -81.32
C TYR A 437 -27.49 3.27 -80.64
N PRO A 438 -26.98 2.02 -80.66
CA PRO A 438 -25.82 1.49 -81.38
C PRO A 438 -26.17 0.34 -82.36
N ALA A 439 -25.20 0.04 -83.24
CA ALA A 439 -25.17 -1.06 -84.21
C ALA A 439 -26.21 -0.97 -85.32
N GLU A 440 -25.81 -0.57 -86.54
CA GLU A 440 -26.49 -1.09 -87.73
C GLU A 440 -25.73 -0.94 -89.05
N ARG A 441 -25.97 -1.96 -89.89
CA ARG A 441 -25.63 -2.05 -91.31
C ARG A 441 -26.24 -0.88 -92.08
N LEU A 442 -25.47 -0.27 -92.96
CA LEU A 442 -26.02 0.67 -93.94
C LEU A 442 -26.76 -0.14 -95.04
N THR A 443 -28.09 -0.16 -94.99
CA THR A 443 -28.92 -0.77 -96.05
C THR A 443 -29.29 0.31 -97.06
N VAL A 444 -28.65 0.30 -98.23
CA VAL A 444 -29.01 1.20 -99.35
C VAL A 444 -30.13 0.52 -100.14
N THR A 445 -31.33 1.10 -100.13
CA THR A 445 -32.41 0.64 -101.02
C THR A 445 -32.41 1.52 -102.26
N GLN A 446 -32.00 0.95 -103.40
CA GLN A 446 -32.20 1.56 -104.71
C GLN A 446 -32.67 0.48 -105.68
N THR A 447 -33.79 0.72 -106.36
CA THR A 447 -34.30 -0.13 -107.44
C THR A 447 -34.60 0.75 -108.67
N PRO A 448 -34.40 0.25 -109.91
CA PRO A 448 -33.36 -0.67 -110.43
C PRO A 448 -32.32 0.17 -111.24
N GLU A 449 -31.12 -0.25 -111.63
CA GLU A 449 -30.54 -1.53 -111.98
C GLU A 449 -29.02 -1.26 -112.08
N SER A 450 -28.19 -1.97 -111.30
CA SER A 450 -26.71 -2.15 -111.36
C SER A 450 -26.04 -1.95 -110.00
N PHE A 451 -25.62 -3.08 -109.42
CA PHE A 451 -24.92 -3.16 -108.13
C PHE A 451 -23.41 -2.96 -108.32
N GLN A 452 -22.80 -2.07 -107.54
CA GLN A 452 -21.43 -2.23 -107.07
C GLN A 452 -21.38 -1.91 -105.56
N MET A 453 -20.97 -2.88 -104.75
CA MET A 453 -20.76 -2.71 -103.31
C MET A 453 -19.35 -2.17 -103.06
N LEU A 454 -19.24 -1.03 -102.38
CA LEU A 454 -17.99 -0.57 -101.78
C LEU A 454 -18.14 -0.74 -100.26
N GLU A 455 -17.37 -1.67 -99.70
CA GLU A 455 -17.35 -1.96 -98.27
C GLU A 455 -16.28 -1.07 -97.61
N VAL A 456 -16.71 -0.13 -96.75
CA VAL A 456 -15.79 0.68 -95.95
C VAL A 456 -16.10 0.41 -94.48
N ALA A 457 -15.19 -0.31 -93.82
CA ALA A 457 -15.23 -0.49 -92.37
C ALA A 457 -14.71 0.79 -91.69
N MET A 458 -15.54 1.43 -90.88
CA MET A 458 -15.11 2.50 -89.98
C MET A 458 -14.92 1.92 -88.58
N THR A 459 -13.71 2.01 -88.04
CA THR A 459 -13.40 1.73 -86.63
C THR A 459 -13.13 3.05 -85.91
N GLY A 460 -14.06 3.50 -85.06
CA GLY A 460 -13.87 4.65 -84.16
C GLY A 460 -15.16 5.39 -83.81
N GLU A 461 -15.32 5.78 -82.53
CA GLU A 461 -16.43 6.62 -82.05
C GLU A 461 -16.22 8.09 -82.42
N LEU A 462 -17.30 8.78 -82.81
CA LEU A 462 -17.31 10.21 -83.18
C LEU A 462 -17.88 11.07 -82.04
N PRO A 463 -17.33 12.27 -81.79
CA PRO A 463 -17.85 13.21 -80.79
C PRO A 463 -19.09 13.99 -81.27
N THR A 464 -19.85 14.50 -80.30
CA THR A 464 -21.29 14.80 -80.39
C THR A 464 -21.66 16.30 -80.43
N GLU A 465 -21.39 17.08 -81.48
CA GLU A 465 -22.04 18.42 -81.65
C GLU A 465 -22.16 18.76 -83.16
N GLY A 466 -23.36 18.68 -83.75
CA GLY A 466 -24.17 19.83 -84.19
C GLY A 466 -24.23 19.85 -85.74
N PRO A 467 -25.34 20.26 -86.40
CA PRO A 467 -25.43 20.18 -87.87
C PRO A 467 -24.57 21.26 -88.55
N VAL A 468 -23.79 20.88 -89.57
CA VAL A 468 -23.03 21.81 -90.44
C VAL A 468 -23.67 21.81 -91.83
N GLU A 469 -24.18 22.95 -92.28
CA GLU A 469 -24.61 23.17 -93.67
C GLU A 469 -23.41 23.54 -94.55
N ILE A 470 -23.23 22.86 -95.67
CA ILE A 470 -22.21 23.19 -96.69
C ILE A 470 -22.91 23.34 -98.06
N PRO A 471 -22.82 24.51 -98.74
CA PRO A 471 -23.41 24.69 -100.06
C PRO A 471 -22.54 24.06 -101.16
N VAL A 472 -23.15 23.35 -102.12
CA VAL A 472 -22.44 22.68 -103.23
C VAL A 472 -22.78 23.32 -104.58
N ALA A 473 -21.77 23.73 -105.35
CA ALA A 473 -21.89 24.28 -106.70
C ALA A 473 -21.61 23.22 -107.79
N GLY A 474 -22.40 23.23 -108.88
CA GLY A 474 -22.35 22.27 -110.00
C GLY A 474 -21.26 22.52 -111.06
N PRO A 475 -21.13 21.63 -112.08
CA PRO A 475 -19.86 21.41 -112.78
C PRO A 475 -19.69 22.30 -114.02
N SER A 476 -18.50 22.89 -114.17
CA SER A 476 -17.68 22.97 -115.41
C SER A 476 -16.74 24.19 -115.45
N SER A 477 -15.47 23.91 -115.74
CA SER A 477 -14.34 24.79 -116.11
C SER A 477 -13.67 25.71 -115.05
N ARG A 478 -12.38 25.41 -114.82
CA ARG A 478 -11.25 26.12 -114.15
C ARG A 478 -11.57 27.13 -113.02
N LEU A 479 -11.25 26.72 -111.80
CA LEU A 479 -11.28 27.50 -110.56
C LEU A 479 -9.86 28.00 -110.21
N ASN A 480 -9.69 29.29 -109.94
CA ASN A 480 -8.47 29.86 -109.35
C ASN A 480 -8.76 30.16 -107.87
N CYS A 481 -8.11 29.45 -106.95
CA CYS A 481 -8.32 29.61 -105.51
C CYS A 481 -7.35 30.64 -104.91
N LYS A 482 -7.85 31.57 -104.09
CA LYS A 482 -7.05 32.35 -103.14
C LYS A 482 -7.54 32.05 -101.73
N SER A 483 -6.61 31.87 -100.79
CA SER A 483 -6.88 31.50 -99.41
C SER A 483 -7.51 32.64 -98.60
N GLY A 484 -8.59 32.32 -97.88
CA GLY A 484 -9.26 33.17 -96.88
C GLY A 484 -9.63 32.35 -95.63
N SER A 485 -9.92 33.03 -94.51
CA SER A 485 -10.22 32.40 -93.22
C SER A 485 -11.57 32.89 -92.65
N ILE A 486 -12.34 32.00 -92.04
CA ILE A 486 -13.58 32.30 -91.30
C ILE A 486 -13.35 31.98 -89.81
N ARG A 487 -13.82 32.87 -88.91
CA ARG A 487 -13.78 32.68 -87.44
C ARG A 487 -15.08 32.06 -86.94
N THR A 488 -14.97 31.11 -86.00
CA THR A 488 -16.10 30.63 -85.21
C THR A 488 -16.39 31.56 -84.01
N PRO A 489 -17.60 31.50 -83.40
CA PRO A 489 -18.07 32.46 -82.39
C PRO A 489 -17.23 32.55 -81.12
N ASP A 490 -16.38 31.55 -80.85
CA ASP A 490 -15.64 31.43 -79.59
C ASP A 490 -14.19 31.94 -79.71
N GLY A 491 -13.78 32.42 -80.89
CA GLY A 491 -12.59 33.25 -81.07
C GLY A 491 -11.22 32.55 -81.00
N VAL A 492 -11.15 31.22 -80.83
CA VAL A 492 -9.85 30.52 -80.66
C VAL A 492 -9.43 29.64 -81.84
N ASP A 493 -10.33 29.27 -82.77
CA ASP A 493 -9.98 28.43 -83.91
C ASP A 493 -10.34 29.06 -85.27
N SER A 494 -9.39 29.00 -86.21
CA SER A 494 -9.57 29.39 -87.62
C SER A 494 -9.48 28.16 -88.52
N LEU A 495 -10.57 27.83 -89.21
CA LEU A 495 -10.60 26.78 -90.24
C LEU A 495 -10.34 27.39 -91.63
N PRO A 496 -9.45 26.82 -92.45
CA PRO A 496 -9.29 27.26 -93.84
C PRO A 496 -10.48 26.81 -94.68
N VAL A 497 -11.16 27.76 -95.32
CA VAL A 497 -12.26 27.49 -96.28
C VAL A 497 -11.90 28.15 -97.61
N ASN A 498 -11.92 27.37 -98.70
CA ASN A 498 -11.71 27.91 -100.05
C ASN A 498 -13.05 28.41 -100.62
N GLU A 499 -13.27 29.71 -100.66
CA GLU A 499 -14.39 30.32 -101.40
C GLU A 499 -14.00 30.62 -102.85
N CYS A 500 -14.86 30.25 -103.81
CA CYS A 500 -14.61 30.42 -105.24
C CYS A 500 -15.74 31.23 -105.91
N THR A 501 -15.44 32.45 -106.37
CA THR A 501 -16.39 33.33 -107.09
C THR A 501 -16.08 33.46 -108.59
N ARG A 502 -17.13 33.43 -109.44
CA ARG A 502 -17.08 33.40 -110.92
C ARG A 502 -17.04 34.81 -111.55
N ARG A 503 -16.18 35.06 -112.56
CA ARG A 503 -16.33 36.18 -113.52
C ARG A 503 -16.47 35.63 -114.94
N THR A 504 -17.52 36.05 -115.65
CA THR A 504 -17.77 35.72 -117.07
C THR A 504 -17.20 36.82 -117.97
N ASN A 505 -16.42 36.45 -118.99
CA ASN A 505 -16.02 37.34 -120.09
C ASN A 505 -16.79 36.93 -121.36
N SER A 506 -17.79 37.72 -121.74
CA SER A 506 -18.22 37.89 -123.14
C SER A 506 -19.04 39.16 -123.27
N ASP A 507 -18.41 40.23 -123.73
CA ASP A 507 -18.94 41.02 -124.85
C ASP A 507 -17.76 41.76 -125.51
N ARG A 508 -17.46 41.36 -126.75
CA ARG A 508 -16.75 42.20 -127.71
C ARG A 508 -17.77 43.18 -128.29
N GLY A 509 -17.58 44.46 -128.04
CA GLY A 509 -18.05 45.53 -128.92
C GLY A 509 -16.81 46.29 -129.38
N TYR A 510 -16.53 46.21 -130.69
CA TYR A 510 -15.52 46.90 -131.53
C TYR A 510 -14.25 47.47 -130.89
#